data_AF-A0AAW4PIN0-F1
#
_entry.id   AF-A0AAW4PIN0-F1
#
_cell.length_a   1.000
_cell.length_b   1.000
_cell.length_c   1.000
_cell.angle_alpha   90.00
_cell.angle_beta   90.00
_cell.angle_gamma   90.00
#
_symmetry.space_group_name_H-M   'P 1'
#
loop_
_entity.id
_entity.type
_entity.pdbx_description
1 polymer ?
#
loop_
_entity_poly.entity_id
_entity_poly.type
_entity_poly.pdbx_seq_one_letter_code
_entity_poly.pdbx_strand_id
1 'polypeptide(L)' 'MTYTLEISDELKDRLDDHLEEDESYEEFITELVSIYETEGEFLQEGYSE' A
#
# COMPACT_ATOMS: atom_id res chain seq x y z
N MET A 1 16.96 7.25 4.33
CA MET A 1 17.16 6.25 5.39
C MET A 1 16.16 5.14 5.14
N THR A 2 16.55 3.88 5.34
CA THR A 2 15.64 2.74 5.20
C THR A 2 15.12 2.30 6.56
N TYR A 3 13.89 1.78 6.58
CA TYR A 3 13.25 1.23 7.76
C TYR A 3 12.82 -0.21 7.47
N THR A 4 12.72 -1.03 8.51
CA THR A 4 12.23 -2.41 8.39
C THR A 4 10.82 -2.48 8.94
N LEU A 5 9.94 -3.17 8.22
CA LEU A 5 8.58 -3.48 8.65
C LEU A 5 8.48 -4.98 8.94
N GLU A 6 7.93 -5.32 10.10
CA GLU A 6 7.57 -6.71 10.43
C GLU A 6 6.12 -6.96 10.01
N ILE A 7 5.90 -8.02 9.24
CA ILE A 7 4.59 -8.41 8.71
C ILE A 7 4.34 -9.90 8.92
N SER A 8 3.07 -10.31 8.93
CA SER A 8 2.71 -11.72 8.97
C SER A 8 3.05 -12.42 7.66
N ASP A 9 3.24 -13.74 7.74
CA ASP A 9 3.47 -14.60 6.56
C ASP A 9 2.32 -14.47 5.54
N GLU A 10 1.07 -14.42 6.05
CA GLU A 10 -0.13 -14.21 5.22
C GLU A 10 -0.10 -12.88 4.46
N LEU A 11 0.36 -11.79 5.10
CA LEU A 11 0.48 -10.51 4.39
C LEU A 11 1.60 -10.58 3.36
N LYS A 12 2.72 -11.22 3.69
CA LYS A 12 3.83 -11.42 2.74
C LYS A 12 3.38 -12.20 1.50
N ASP A 13 2.67 -13.31 1.65
CA ASP A 13 2.12 -14.09 0.52
C ASP A 13 1.18 -13.24 -0.35
N ARG A 14 0.32 -12.43 0.28
CA ARG A 14 -0.56 -11.51 -0.45
C ARG A 14 0.21 -10.48 -1.26
N LEU A 15 1.29 -9.92 -0.70
CA LEU A 15 2.15 -8.99 -1.43
C LEU A 15 2.82 -9.70 -2.62
N ASP A 16 3.33 -10.92 -2.43
CA ASP A 16 3.97 -11.73 -3.47
C ASP A 16 3.04 -12.02 -4.65
N ASP A 17 1.77 -12.34 -4.37
CA ASP A 17 0.74 -12.62 -5.38
C ASP A 17 0.33 -11.38 -6.21
N HIS A 18 0.53 -10.18 -5.65
CA HIS A 18 0.13 -8.91 -6.29
C HIS A 18 1.29 -8.14 -6.91
N LEU A 19 2.54 -8.58 -6.75
CA LEU A 19 3.70 -7.96 -7.39
C LEU A 19 3.68 -8.18 -8.91
N GLU A 20 3.95 -7.12 -9.66
CA GLU A 20 4.19 -7.19 -11.10
C GLU A 20 5.62 -7.69 -11.43
N GLU A 21 5.87 -8.08 -12.69
CA GLU A 21 7.20 -8.54 -13.11
C GLU A 21 8.27 -7.46 -12.86
N ASP A 22 9.32 -7.81 -12.13
CA ASP A 22 10.42 -6.92 -11.71
C ASP A 22 10.03 -5.83 -10.69
N GLU A 23 8.81 -5.85 -10.14
CA GLU A 23 8.38 -4.89 -9.13
C GLU A 23 8.94 -5.24 -7.74
N SER A 24 9.29 -4.21 -6.97
CA SER A 24 9.67 -4.35 -5.56
C SER A 24 8.49 -4.11 -4.60
N TYR A 25 8.54 -4.70 -3.40
CA TYR A 25 7.54 -4.40 -2.36
C TYR A 25 7.46 -2.90 -2.01
N GLU A 26 8.56 -2.15 -2.15
CA GLU A 26 8.55 -0.70 -1.90
C GLU A 26 7.73 0.04 -2.95
N GLU A 27 7.83 -0.34 -4.22
CA GLU A 27 7.05 0.23 -5.33
C GLU A 27 5.57 -0.08 -5.17
N PHE A 28 5.24 -1.35 -4.94
CA PHE A 28 3.85 -1.78 -4.72
C PHE A 28 3.20 -1.07 -3.53
N ILE A 29 3.89 -0.99 -2.38
CA ILE A 29 3.36 -0.29 -1.19
C ILE A 29 3.22 1.21 -1.47
N THR A 30 4.14 1.82 -2.22
CA THR A 30 4.06 3.25 -2.58
C THR A 30 2.87 3.54 -3.48
N GLU A 31 2.57 2.64 -4.42
CA GLU A 31 1.38 2.70 -5.26
C GLU A 31 0.10 2.63 -4.41
N LEU A 32 0.01 1.62 -3.53
CA LEU A 32 -1.15 1.45 -2.64
C LEU A 32 -1.40 2.67 -1.75
N VAL A 33 -0.33 3.28 -1.22
CA VAL A 33 -0.44 4.52 -0.43
C VAL A 33 -0.93 5.67 -1.31
N SER A 34 -0.42 5.80 -2.54
CA SER A 34 -0.86 6.83 -3.47
C SER A 34 -2.33 6.69 -3.85
N ILE A 35 -2.83 5.46 -4.04
CA ILE A 35 -4.26 5.18 -4.22
C ILE A 35 -5.04 5.64 -2.99
N TYR A 36 -4.61 5.26 -1.79
CA TYR A 36 -5.29 5.66 -0.56
C TYR A 36 -5.28 7.19 -0.36
N GLU A 37 -4.21 7.89 -0.71
CA GLU A 37 -4.15 9.35 -0.61
C GLU A 37 -5.06 10.03 -1.65
N THR A 38 -5.10 9.51 -2.87
CA THR A 38 -5.92 10.05 -3.97
C THR A 38 -7.41 9.77 -3.77
N GLU A 39 -7.78 8.55 -3.39
CA GLU A 39 -9.17 8.13 -3.14
C GLU A 39 -9.64 8.53 -1.72
N GLY A 40 -8.71 8.67 -0.77
CA GLY A 40 -8.98 9.05 0.62
C GLY A 40 -9.26 10.53 0.81
N GLU A 41 -8.75 11.40 -0.06
CA GLU A 41 -9.18 12.81 -0.15
C GLU A 41 -10.70 12.88 -0.37
N PHE A 42 -11.25 11.97 -1.18
CA PHE A 42 -12.70 11.84 -1.43
C PHE A 42 -13.49 11.29 -0.24
N LEU A 43 -12.89 10.41 0.59
CA LEU A 43 -13.55 9.84 1.77
C LEU A 43 -13.61 10.82 2.95
N GLN A 44 -12.63 11.71 3.11
CA GLN A 44 -12.64 12.70 4.20
C GLN A 44 -13.63 13.86 3.98
N GLU A 45 -13.92 14.22 2.73
CA GLU A 45 -14.97 15.22 2.41
C GLU A 45 -16.39 14.75 2.80
N GLY A 46 -16.62 13.43 2.94
CA GLY A 46 -17.90 12.85 3.37
C GLY A 46 -18.11 12.73 4.89
N TYR A 47 -17.08 12.98 5.70
CA TYR A 47 -17.17 12.96 7.17
C TYR A 47 -17.12 14.38 7.79
N SER A 48 -17.42 15.40 7.00
CA SER A 48 -17.73 16.74 7.52
C SER A 48 -19.23 16.98 7.51
N GLU A 49 -19.92 16.37 8.49
CA GLU A 49 -21.25 16.78 8.97
C GLU A 49 -21.19 17.07 10.48
#